data_AF-A0AAN8X317-F1
#
_entry.id   AF-A0AAN8X317-F1
#
_cell.length_a   1.000
_cell.length_b   1.000
_cell.length_c   1.000
_cell.angle_alpha   90.00
_cell.angle_beta   90.00
_cell.angle_gamma   90.00
#
_symmetry.space_group_name_H-M   'P 1'
#
loop_
_entity.id
_entity.type
_entity.pdbx_description
1 polymer ?
#
loop_
_entity_poly.entity_id
_entity_poly.type
_entity_poly.pdbx_seq_one_letter_code
_entity_poly.pdbx_strand_id
1 'polypeptide(L)'
;MRKPNTKIEALKSRLSMLSNSKKDEKPVITVQTLPLYSILKALNVTVVDFLSLDIEGYEVKILKTLPWDKVKFRLMCIEINHVPEGVHHLVKYLKGKGYQFLGKNIQDAWFGWPELLRKKSCAAC
;
A
#
# COMPACT_ATOMS: atom_id res chain seq x y z
N MET A 1 -18.58 -60.80 -8.46
CA MET A 1 -17.45 -59.94 -8.87
C MET A 1 -18.01 -58.71 -9.59
N ARG A 2 -17.86 -57.49 -9.03
CA ARG A 2 -18.30 -56.24 -9.70
C ARG A 2 -17.25 -55.82 -10.72
N LYS A 3 -17.65 -55.63 -11.99
CA LYS A 3 -16.74 -55.12 -13.03
C LYS A 3 -16.36 -53.66 -12.70
N PRO A 4 -15.09 -53.27 -12.83
CA PRO A 4 -14.67 -51.89 -12.60
C PRO A 4 -15.39 -50.95 -13.58
N ASN A 5 -15.96 -49.86 -13.06
CA ASN A 5 -16.68 -48.87 -13.84
C ASN A 5 -15.68 -48.00 -14.61
N THR A 6 -15.45 -48.34 -15.87
CA THR A 6 -14.51 -47.68 -16.78
C THR A 6 -14.74 -46.17 -16.93
N LYS A 7 -15.95 -45.66 -16.69
CA LYS A 7 -16.24 -44.22 -16.69
C LYS A 7 -15.62 -43.50 -15.50
N ILE A 8 -15.56 -44.14 -14.33
CA ILE A 8 -14.96 -43.56 -13.12
C ILE A 8 -13.45 -43.44 -13.28
N GLU A 9 -12.80 -44.45 -13.87
CA GLU A 9 -11.35 -44.42 -14.11
C GLU A 9 -10.97 -43.40 -15.19
N ALA A 10 -11.78 -43.24 -16.24
CA ALA A 10 -11.59 -42.18 -17.21
C ALA A 10 -11.75 -40.77 -16.61
N LEU A 11 -12.69 -40.60 -15.66
CA LEU A 11 -12.90 -39.32 -14.96
C LEU A 11 -11.74 -38.98 -14.03
N LYS A 12 -11.21 -39.98 -13.29
CA LYS A 12 -10.02 -39.82 -12.44
C LYS A 12 -8.79 -39.42 -13.26
N SER A 13 -8.62 -40.00 -14.45
CA SER A 13 -7.52 -39.66 -15.37
C SER A 13 -7.62 -38.22 -15.90
N ARG A 14 -8.84 -37.72 -16.17
CA ARG A 14 -9.04 -36.31 -16.58
C ARG A 14 -8.83 -35.33 -15.42
N LEU A 15 -9.21 -35.71 -14.20
CA LEU A 15 -8.95 -34.92 -12.99
C LEU A 15 -7.46 -34.77 -12.69
N SER A 16 -6.67 -35.84 -12.87
CA SER A 16 -5.21 -35.77 -12.70
C SER A 16 -4.52 -34.96 -13.79
N MET A 17 -5.06 -34.93 -15.02
CA MET A 17 -4.57 -34.03 -16.07
C MET A 17 -4.88 -32.55 -15.77
N LEU A 18 -6.05 -32.26 -15.20
CA LEU A 18 -6.41 -30.88 -14.80
C LEU A 18 -5.57 -30.38 -13.62
N SER A 19 -5.22 -31.25 -12.67
CA SER A 19 -4.34 -30.90 -11.55
C SER A 19 -2.87 -30.70 -11.95
N ASN A 20 -2.49 -31.10 -13.17
CA ASN A 20 -1.12 -30.97 -13.70
C ASN A 20 -0.92 -29.71 -14.56
N SER A 21 -1.85 -28.75 -14.49
CA SER A 21 -1.64 -27.40 -14.99
C SER A 21 -0.50 -26.77 -14.18
N LYS A 22 0.75 -26.94 -14.64
CA LYS A 22 1.91 -26.21 -14.10
C LYS A 22 1.53 -24.73 -14.09
N LYS A 23 1.27 -24.16 -12.91
CA LYS A 23 1.20 -22.71 -12.76
C LYS A 23 2.56 -22.20 -13.20
N ASP A 24 2.61 -21.32 -14.19
CA ASP A 24 3.81 -20.56 -14.50
C ASP A 24 4.19 -19.77 -13.24
N GLU A 25 5.10 -20.32 -12.44
CA GLU A 25 5.66 -19.63 -11.28
C GLU A 25 6.40 -18.41 -11.81
N LYS A 26 5.86 -17.23 -11.54
CA LYS A 26 6.53 -15.98 -11.89
C LYS A 26 7.91 -15.98 -11.21
N PRO A 27 9.00 -15.66 -11.93
CA PRO A 27 10.34 -15.67 -11.35
C PRO A 27 10.40 -14.66 -10.20
N VAL A 28 10.84 -15.12 -9.03
CA VAL A 28 11.14 -14.25 -7.90
C VAL A 28 12.52 -13.64 -8.15
N ILE A 29 12.58 -12.31 -8.23
CA ILE A 29 13.84 -11.58 -8.34
C ILE A 29 14.14 -10.83 -7.05
N THR A 30 15.39 -10.86 -6.63
CA THR A 30 15.87 -10.04 -5.53
C THR A 30 16.23 -8.67 -6.07
N VAL A 31 15.64 -7.62 -5.50
CA VAL A 31 15.95 -6.22 -5.84
C VAL A 31 16.52 -5.51 -4.62
N GLN A 32 17.50 -4.63 -4.84
CA GLN A 32 17.99 -3.76 -3.79
C GLN A 32 16.99 -2.61 -3.57
N THR A 33 16.68 -2.33 -2.30
CA THR A 33 15.79 -1.24 -1.91
C THR A 33 16.48 -0.30 -0.94
N LEU A 34 16.08 0.96 -0.96
CA LEU A 34 16.52 1.97 0.00
C LEU A 34 15.31 2.54 0.73
N PRO A 35 15.40 2.78 2.05
CA PRO A 35 14.35 3.48 2.77
C PRO A 35 14.12 4.87 2.19
N LEU A 36 12.85 5.26 2.02
CA LEU A 36 12.48 6.59 1.52
C LEU A 36 13.18 7.72 2.31
N TYR A 37 13.23 7.59 3.64
CA TYR A 37 13.89 8.58 4.49
C TYR A 37 15.40 8.74 4.20
N SER A 38 16.10 7.66 3.82
CA SER A 38 17.51 7.74 3.46
C SER A 38 17.73 8.60 2.22
N ILE A 39 16.86 8.47 1.22
CA ILE A 39 16.88 9.28 -0.01
C ILE A 39 16.58 10.74 0.33
N LEU A 40 15.51 11.00 1.09
CA LEU A 40 15.13 12.37 1.47
C LEU A 40 16.21 13.06 2.29
N LYS A 41 16.85 12.33 3.22
CA LYS A 41 17.96 12.84 4.03
C LYS A 41 19.18 13.17 3.17
N ALA A 42 19.53 12.32 2.20
CA ALA A 42 20.64 12.58 1.28
C ALA A 42 20.41 13.84 0.43
N LEU A 43 19.15 14.12 0.09
CA LEU A 43 18.74 15.33 -0.64
C LEU A 43 18.51 16.55 0.25
N ASN A 44 18.71 16.43 1.57
CA ASN A 44 18.38 17.46 2.57
C ASN A 44 16.92 17.95 2.48
N VAL A 45 15.99 17.06 2.14
CA VAL A 45 14.56 17.34 2.05
C VAL A 45 13.86 16.93 3.33
N THR A 46 13.26 17.90 4.01
CA THR A 46 12.48 17.68 5.25
C THR A 46 10.98 17.85 5.05
N VAL A 47 10.56 18.50 3.96
CA VAL A 47 9.15 18.67 3.59
C VAL A 47 8.96 18.19 2.15
N VAL A 48 8.08 17.22 1.98
CA VAL A 48 7.66 16.70 0.68
C VAL A 48 6.28 17.27 0.35
N ASP A 49 6.11 17.85 -0.83
CA ASP A 49 4.86 18.50 -1.20
C ASP A 49 3.73 17.48 -1.42
N PHE A 50 4.04 16.34 -2.02
CA PHE A 50 3.07 15.29 -2.32
C PHE A 50 3.69 13.90 -2.22
N LEU A 51 3.00 12.98 -1.55
CA LEU A 51 3.32 11.55 -1.52
C LEU A 51 2.12 10.75 -2.01
N SER A 52 2.31 9.95 -3.06
CA SER A 52 1.39 8.90 -3.46
C SER A 52 1.92 7.56 -2.96
N LEU A 53 1.13 6.80 -2.22
CA LEU A 53 1.52 5.51 -1.65
C LEU A 53 0.53 4.44 -2.08
N ASP A 54 0.98 3.57 -2.98
CA ASP A 54 0.24 2.44 -3.52
C ASP A 54 1.23 1.26 -3.64
N ILE A 55 1.14 0.33 -2.69
CA ILE A 55 2.09 -0.79 -2.54
C ILE A 55 1.36 -2.09 -2.18
N GLU A 56 0.08 -2.19 -2.57
CA GLU A 56 -0.71 -3.41 -2.55
C GLU A 56 -0.79 -4.04 -1.14
N GLY A 57 -1.00 -3.22 -0.11
CA GLY A 57 -1.40 -3.67 1.24
C GLY A 57 -0.33 -3.55 2.34
N TYR A 58 0.77 -2.86 2.06
CA TYR A 58 1.84 -2.61 3.03
C TYR A 58 1.90 -1.15 3.52
N GLU A 59 0.90 -0.34 3.19
CA GLU A 59 0.89 1.11 3.39
C GLU A 59 1.14 1.47 4.86
N VAL A 60 0.35 0.88 5.76
CA VAL A 60 0.44 1.12 7.22
C VAL A 60 1.80 0.71 7.78
N LYS A 61 2.42 -0.36 7.23
CA LYS A 61 3.75 -0.82 7.68
C LYS A 61 4.83 0.18 7.26
N ILE A 62 4.80 0.68 6.03
CA ILE A 62 5.75 1.71 5.58
C ILE A 62 5.54 3.01 6.36
N LEU A 63 4.30 3.45 6.56
CA LEU A 63 4.01 4.66 7.34
C LEU A 63 4.58 4.58 8.77
N LYS A 64 4.62 3.39 9.37
CA LYS A 64 5.23 3.18 10.70
C LYS A 64 6.75 3.33 10.72
N THR A 65 7.45 3.20 9.59
CA THR A 65 8.91 3.37 9.52
C THR A 65 9.35 4.82 9.32
N LEU A 66 8.43 5.71 8.94
CA LEU A 66 8.74 7.11 8.68
C LEU A 66 9.09 7.86 9.98
N PRO A 67 10.21 8.61 10.00
CA PRO A 67 10.57 9.44 11.14
C PRO A 67 9.76 10.74 11.11
N TRP A 68 8.54 10.67 11.64
CA TRP A 68 7.57 11.77 11.63
C TRP A 68 8.05 13.06 12.31
N ASP A 69 9.11 13.00 13.11
CA ASP A 69 9.80 14.14 13.72
C ASP A 69 10.76 14.86 12.75
N LYS A 70 11.21 14.18 11.69
CA LYS A 70 12.26 14.67 10.77
C LYS A 70 11.75 14.99 9.38
N VAL A 71 10.68 14.32 8.94
CA VAL A 71 10.08 14.53 7.62
C VAL A 71 8.59 14.77 7.75
N LYS A 72 8.10 15.73 6.97
CA LYS A 72 6.67 16.04 6.81
C LYS A 72 6.27 15.94 5.34
N PHE A 73 5.05 15.50 5.13
CA PHE A 73 4.39 15.48 3.83
C PHE A 73 3.24 16.49 3.86
N ARG A 74 3.15 17.41 2.90
CA ARG A 74 2.06 18.40 2.86
C ARG A 74 0.73 17.73 2.50
N LEU A 75 0.74 16.91 1.46
CA LEU A 75 -0.41 16.14 1.00
C LEU A 75 0.00 14.68 0.76
N MET A 76 -0.85 13.74 1.17
CA MET A 76 -0.66 12.31 0.92
C MET A 76 -1.93 11.73 0.28
N CYS A 77 -1.74 10.93 -0.76
CA CYS A 77 -2.73 10.04 -1.36
C CYS A 77 -2.31 8.61 -1.06
N ILE A 78 -3.14 7.84 -0.37
CA ILE A 78 -2.78 6.50 0.12
C ILE A 78 -3.85 5.52 -0.32
N GLU A 79 -3.44 4.46 -1.00
CA GLU A 79 -4.32 3.37 -1.41
C GLU A 79 -4.95 2.70 -0.18
N ILE A 80 -6.24 2.34 -0.26
CA ILE A 80 -7.02 1.75 0.82
C ILE A 80 -7.67 0.41 0.47
N ASN A 81 -7.57 -0.06 -0.77
CA ASN A 81 -8.18 -1.34 -1.18
C ASN A 81 -7.55 -2.52 -0.47
N HIS A 82 -6.23 -2.49 -0.31
CA HIS A 82 -5.45 -3.62 0.20
C HIS A 82 -5.03 -3.48 1.65
N VAL A 83 -5.49 -2.44 2.37
CA VAL A 83 -5.14 -2.20 3.78
C VAL A 83 -5.86 -3.24 4.66
N PRO A 84 -5.15 -4.24 5.23
CA PRO A 84 -5.79 -5.35 5.93
C PRO A 84 -6.50 -4.92 7.21
N GLU A 85 -6.00 -3.87 7.87
CA GLU A 85 -6.59 -3.31 9.09
C GLU A 85 -7.78 -2.37 8.80
N GLY A 86 -8.06 -2.10 7.52
CA GLY A 86 -9.11 -1.21 7.05
C GLY A 86 -8.78 0.29 7.15
N VAL A 87 -9.53 1.09 6.38
CA VAL A 87 -9.32 2.54 6.27
C VAL A 87 -9.43 3.27 7.62
N HIS A 88 -10.28 2.80 8.54
CA HIS A 88 -10.42 3.43 9.85
C HIS A 88 -9.14 3.35 10.68
N HIS A 89 -8.40 2.25 10.59
CA HIS A 89 -7.12 2.09 11.27
C HIS A 89 -6.08 3.06 10.70
N LEU A 90 -5.98 3.17 9.38
CA LEU A 90 -5.11 4.13 8.70
C LEU A 90 -5.42 5.58 9.11
N VAL A 91 -6.71 5.96 9.09
CA VAL A 91 -7.15 7.31 9.47
C VAL A 91 -6.81 7.60 10.92
N LYS A 92 -7.07 6.66 11.85
CA LYS A 92 -6.73 6.82 13.26
C LYS A 92 -5.23 6.97 13.47
N TYR A 93 -4.43 6.16 12.77
CA TYR A 93 -2.98 6.22 12.84
C TYR A 93 -2.44 7.58 12.40
N LEU A 94 -2.84 8.06 11.21
CA LEU A 94 -2.34 9.32 10.67
C LEU A 94 -2.85 10.55 11.43
N LYS A 95 -4.08 10.53 11.94
CA LYS A 95 -4.57 11.54 12.89
C LYS A 95 -3.68 11.61 14.14
N GLY A 96 -3.27 10.46 14.67
CA GLY A 96 -2.31 10.37 15.78
C GLY A 96 -0.92 10.92 15.46
N LYS A 97 -0.57 11.11 14.19
CA LYS A 97 0.67 11.76 13.74
C LYS A 97 0.51 13.26 13.43
N GLY A 98 -0.70 13.81 13.60
CA GLY A 98 -1.01 15.22 13.35
C GLY A 98 -1.58 15.52 11.96
N TYR A 99 -1.88 14.49 11.16
CA TYR A 99 -2.48 14.68 9.84
C TYR A 99 -3.99 14.81 9.91
N GLN A 100 -4.53 15.70 9.08
CA GLN A 100 -5.96 15.83 8.85
C GLN A 100 -6.39 14.86 7.75
N PHE A 101 -7.49 14.14 7.98
CA PHE A 101 -8.17 13.37 6.94
C PHE A 101 -9.01 14.32 6.08
N LEU A 102 -8.77 14.35 4.77
CA LEU A 102 -9.41 15.27 3.84
C LEU A 102 -10.59 14.63 3.09
N GLY A 103 -10.59 13.30 2.98
CA GLY A 103 -11.62 12.55 2.28
C GLY A 103 -11.07 11.26 1.70
N LYS A 104 -11.95 10.46 1.09
CA LYS A 104 -11.57 9.26 0.35
C LYS A 104 -12.47 9.09 -0.87
N ASN A 105 -11.95 8.43 -1.89
CA ASN A 105 -12.76 7.88 -2.97
C ASN A 105 -12.95 6.35 -2.69
N ILE A 106 -13.15 5.56 -3.74
CA ILE A 106 -13.27 4.10 -3.64
C ILE A 106 -11.92 3.47 -3.24
N GLN A 107 -10.82 3.95 -3.81
CA GLN A 107 -9.50 3.32 -3.77
C GLN A 107 -8.47 4.07 -2.92
N ASP A 108 -8.64 5.38 -2.72
CA ASP A 108 -7.65 6.26 -2.10
C ASP A 108 -8.23 7.06 -0.93
N ALA A 109 -7.40 7.27 0.09
CA ALA A 109 -7.63 8.23 1.17
C ALA A 109 -6.61 9.38 1.11
N TRP A 110 -7.10 10.60 1.35
CA TRP A 110 -6.34 11.83 1.26
C TRP A 110 -6.07 12.40 2.65
N PHE A 111 -4.81 12.77 2.89
CA PHE A 111 -4.35 13.32 4.17
C PHE A 111 -3.52 14.58 3.98
N GLY A 112 -3.71 15.55 4.86
CA GLY A 112 -3.09 16.85 4.79
C GLY A 112 -2.38 17.23 6.08
N TRP A 113 -1.24 17.91 5.98
CA TRP A 113 -0.66 18.58 7.14
C TRP A 113 -1.31 19.95 7.34
N PRO A 114 -2.07 20.19 8.43
CA PRO A 114 -2.94 21.37 8.56
C PRO A 114 -2.20 22.69 8.32
N GLU A 115 -1.05 22.86 8.96
CA GLU A 115 -0.24 24.08 8.90
C GLU A 115 0.35 24.36 7.51
N LEU A 116 0.59 23.32 6.72
CA LEU A 116 1.22 23.42 5.40
C LEU A 116 0.19 23.54 4.28
N LEU A 117 -1.08 23.19 4.54
CA LEU A 117 -2.18 23.35 3.59
C LEU A 117 -2.82 24.73 3.65
N ARG A 118 -2.68 25.46 4.76
CA ARG A 118 -3.18 26.83 4.82
C ARG A 118 -2.40 27.69 3.82
N LYS A 119 -3.12 28.46 3.00
CA LYS A 119 -2.52 29.61 2.31
C LYS A 119 -1.87 30.46 3.40
N LYS A 120 -0.58 30.79 3.25
CA LYS A 120 -0.04 31.93 3.99
C LYS A 120 -0.94 33.10 3.63
N SER A 121 -1.64 33.67 4.62
CA SER A 121 -2.22 34.99 4.44
C SER A 121 -1.07 35.86 3.97
N CYS A 122 -1.20 36.46 2.78
CA CYS A 122 -0.28 37.51 2.37
C CYS A 122 -0.24 38.50 3.53
N ALA A 123 0.90 38.62 4.21
CA ALA A 123 1.18 39.85 4.93
C ALA A 123 1.09 40.94 3.86
N ALA A 124 0.16 41.86 4.04
CA ALA A 124 -0.03 42.99 3.13
C ALA A 124 1.34 43.63 2.87
N CYS A 125 1.69 43.80 1.59
CA CYS A 125 2.79 44.63 1.16
C CYS A 125 2.53 46.09 1.57
#